data_AF-A0A3L7XMU3-F1
#
_entry.id   AF-A0A3L7XMU3-F1
#
_cell.length_a   1.000
_cell.length_b   1.000
_cell.length_c   1.000
_cell.angle_alpha   90.00
_cell.angle_beta   90.00
_cell.angle_gamma   90.00
#
_symmetry.space_group_name_H-M   'P 1'
#
loop_
_entity.id
_entity.type
_entity.pdbx_description
1 polymer ?
#
loop_
_entity_poly.entity_id
_entity_poly.type
_entity_poly.pdbx_seq_one_letter_code
_entity_poly.pdbx_strand_id
1 'polypeptide(L)'
;MAQVRVLPGAPFARWTPFPAAAAQEATAVSEYAPISTYREVISPPKWFVVAIALLALAPLWGVQAALRDDSLSTARRVTLTAAAPVVAGMLLWLALVGSHLTVEVVAERVRFRFGPFGRTLRSNDITAVTAEPYNAWAFGGWGWRLGWGGAQAFTVPFLRSGVMLGTARGRFYLSSRTPERLAEAVRYVAHLGTQ
;
A
#
# COMPACT_ATOMS: atom_id res chain seq x y z
N MET A 1 19.43 -34.06 -22.86
CA MET A 1 18.31 -33.52 -22.06
C MET A 1 18.86 -33.13 -20.70
N ALA A 2 19.07 -31.84 -20.43
CA ALA A 2 19.59 -31.36 -19.16
C ALA A 2 18.44 -31.24 -18.15
N GLN A 3 18.51 -31.97 -17.04
CA GLN A 3 17.56 -31.83 -15.93
C GLN A 3 17.83 -30.51 -15.20
N VAL A 4 16.88 -29.58 -15.31
CA VAL A 4 16.83 -28.38 -14.46
C VAL A 4 16.34 -28.81 -13.07
N ARG A 5 17.26 -28.87 -12.11
CA ARG A 5 16.99 -29.17 -10.71
C ARG A 5 16.48 -27.89 -10.04
N VAL A 6 15.17 -27.75 -9.88
CA VAL A 6 14.56 -26.67 -9.08
C VAL A 6 14.83 -26.98 -7.61
N LEU A 7 15.65 -26.16 -6.95
CA LEU A 7 15.91 -26.30 -5.51
C LEU A 7 14.69 -25.82 -4.71
N PRO A 8 14.07 -26.67 -3.88
CA PRO A 8 13.00 -26.25 -2.99
C PRO A 8 13.60 -25.55 -1.77
N GLY A 9 13.17 -24.32 -1.52
CA GLY A 9 13.40 -23.63 -0.25
C GLY A 9 14.79 -23.01 -0.10
N ALA A 10 15.11 -21.98 -0.89
CA ALA A 10 16.01 -20.96 -0.37
C ALA A 10 15.23 -20.17 0.69
N PRO A 11 15.44 -20.37 2.01
CA PRO A 11 14.95 -19.41 2.98
C PRO A 11 15.52 -18.06 2.56
N PHE A 12 14.65 -17.05 2.44
CA PHE A 12 15.05 -15.68 2.15
C PHE A 12 16.36 -15.39 2.87
N ALA A 13 17.40 -15.08 2.08
CA ALA A 13 18.74 -14.82 2.57
C ALA A 13 18.61 -14.00 3.85
N ARG A 14 19.10 -14.59 4.95
CA ARG A 14 19.16 -13.97 6.27
C ARG A 14 19.53 -12.52 6.03
N TRP A 15 18.65 -11.57 6.38
CA TRP A 15 18.82 -10.15 6.07
C TRP A 15 20.15 -9.71 6.69
N THR A 16 21.21 -9.75 5.90
CA THR A 16 22.50 -9.26 6.32
C THR A 16 22.34 -7.76 6.34
N PRO A 17 22.61 -7.07 7.46
CA PRO A 17 22.73 -5.62 7.42
C PRO A 17 23.64 -5.26 6.25
N PHE A 18 23.22 -4.27 5.46
CA PHE A 18 23.98 -3.80 4.29
C PHE A 18 25.47 -3.67 4.67
N PRO A 19 26.41 -4.14 3.83
CA PRO A 19 27.83 -3.97 4.12
C PRO A 19 28.10 -2.48 4.37
N ALA A 20 28.72 -2.16 5.50
CA ALA A 20 28.95 -0.80 5.98
C ALA A 20 29.61 0.13 4.92
N ALA A 21 30.28 -0.45 3.93
CA ALA A 21 30.85 0.26 2.79
C ALA A 21 29.81 1.00 1.90
N ALA A 22 28.62 0.45 1.70
CA ALA A 22 27.57 1.11 0.91
C ALA A 22 26.88 2.26 1.68
N ALA A 23 27.03 2.30 3.00
CA ALA A 23 26.54 3.40 3.81
C ALA A 23 27.43 4.65 3.68
N GLN A 24 28.71 4.50 3.30
CA GLN A 24 29.66 5.60 3.22
C GLN A 24 29.54 6.43 1.93
N GLU A 25 29.13 5.85 0.80
CA GLU A 25 28.84 6.61 -0.43
C GLU A 25 27.51 7.38 -0.35
N ALA A 26 26.57 6.93 0.50
CA ALA A 26 25.36 7.68 0.80
C ALA A 26 25.59 8.88 1.75
N THR A 27 26.78 9.00 2.34
CA THR A 27 27.17 10.10 3.23
C THR A 27 27.70 11.33 2.49
N ALA A 28 27.72 11.33 1.15
CA ALA A 28 27.75 12.56 0.35
C ALA A 28 26.38 13.25 0.45
N VAL A 29 26.07 13.65 1.69
CA VAL A 29 24.82 14.22 2.16
C VAL A 29 24.73 15.64 1.62
N SER A 30 24.05 15.76 0.47
CA SER A 30 22.89 16.64 0.33
C SER A 30 22.84 17.73 1.42
N GLU A 31 23.41 18.91 1.14
CA GLU A 31 23.31 20.14 1.95
C GLU A 31 21.87 20.71 1.91
N TYR A 32 20.88 19.85 2.12
CA TYR A 32 19.48 20.21 2.15
C TYR A 32 19.07 20.32 3.61
N ALA A 33 18.39 21.42 3.92
CA ALA A 33 17.82 21.61 5.25
C ALA A 33 17.00 20.37 5.64
N PRO A 34 17.16 19.87 6.88
CA PRO A 34 16.49 18.65 7.30
C PRO A 34 14.98 18.75 7.07
N ILE A 35 14.42 17.78 6.34
CA ILE A 35 12.99 17.73 6.04
C ILE A 35 12.27 17.29 7.32
N SER A 36 11.87 18.26 8.14
CA SER A 36 11.13 18.02 9.39
C SER A 36 9.68 17.61 9.15
N THR A 37 9.13 17.89 7.96
CA THR A 37 7.77 17.52 7.57
C THR A 37 7.74 17.01 6.14
N TYR A 38 7.19 15.81 5.94
CA TYR A 38 6.97 15.23 4.62
C TYR A 38 5.52 14.76 4.49
N ARG A 39 4.87 15.07 3.38
CA ARG A 39 3.51 14.60 3.10
C ARG A 39 3.38 14.19 1.64
N GLU A 40 2.93 12.97 1.43
CA GLU A 40 2.67 12.41 0.11
C GLU A 40 1.27 11.80 0.06
N VAL A 41 0.52 12.15 -0.99
CA VAL A 41 -0.78 11.55 -1.28
C VAL A 41 -0.71 10.90 -2.66
N ILE A 42 -0.82 9.58 -2.68
CA ILE A 42 -0.78 8.78 -3.89
C ILE A 42 -2.21 8.35 -4.19
N SER A 43 -2.75 8.90 -5.28
CA SER A 43 -4.06 8.54 -5.81
C SER A 43 -3.98 7.26 -6.65
N PRO A 44 -5.07 6.48 -6.74
CA PRO A 44 -5.12 5.35 -7.65
C PRO A 44 -4.92 5.80 -9.10
N PRO A 45 -4.42 4.92 -9.98
CA PRO A 45 -4.39 5.22 -11.40
C PRO A 45 -5.83 5.35 -11.95
N LYS A 46 -6.04 6.27 -12.91
CA LYS A 46 -7.38 6.57 -13.45
C LYS A 46 -8.10 5.33 -13.99
N TRP A 47 -7.39 4.43 -14.65
CA TRP A 47 -7.97 3.19 -15.19
C TRP A 47 -8.57 2.30 -14.09
N PHE A 48 -8.00 2.33 -12.88
CA PHE A 48 -8.48 1.53 -11.77
C PHE A 48 -9.83 2.05 -11.26
N VAL A 49 -9.97 3.37 -11.19
CA VAL A 49 -11.26 4.03 -10.91
C VAL A 49 -12.31 3.66 -11.97
N VAL A 50 -11.92 3.64 -13.25
CA VAL A 50 -12.80 3.19 -14.34
C VAL A 50 -13.20 1.72 -14.18
N ALA A 51 -12.25 0.83 -13.88
CA ALA A 51 -12.52 -0.59 -13.69
C ALA A 51 -13.50 -0.85 -12.54
N ILE A 52 -13.34 -0.13 -11.42
CA ILE A 52 -14.30 -0.16 -10.31
C ILE A 52 -15.66 0.36 -10.72
N ALA A 53 -15.70 1.50 -11.43
CA ALA A 53 -16.96 2.08 -11.88
C ALA A 53 -17.74 1.08 -12.74
N LEU A 54 -17.04 0.39 -13.66
CA LEU A 54 -17.64 -0.69 -14.47
C LEU A 54 -18.10 -1.87 -13.60
N LEU A 55 -17.31 -2.30 -12.63
CA LEU A 55 -17.71 -3.36 -11.69
C LEU A 55 -18.96 -2.98 -10.88
N ALA A 56 -19.06 -1.72 -10.45
CA ALA A 56 -20.22 -1.20 -9.73
C ALA A 56 -21.49 -1.17 -10.60
N LEU A 57 -21.39 -1.26 -11.93
CA LEU A 57 -22.55 -1.41 -12.81
C LEU A 57 -23.06 -2.86 -12.92
N ALA A 58 -22.26 -3.85 -12.51
CA ALA A 58 -22.66 -5.27 -12.61
C ALA A 58 -23.97 -5.60 -11.86
N PRO A 59 -24.23 -5.06 -10.65
CA PRO A 59 -25.53 -5.25 -9.98
C PRO A 59 -26.71 -4.71 -10.80
N LEU A 60 -26.53 -3.56 -11.49
CA LEU A 60 -27.59 -2.96 -12.31
C LEU A 60 -27.91 -3.85 -13.52
N TRP A 61 -26.88 -4.42 -14.14
CA TRP A 61 -27.06 -5.41 -15.20
C TRP A 61 -27.77 -6.67 -14.70
N GLY A 62 -27.39 -7.17 -13.51
CA GLY A 62 -28.06 -8.30 -12.86
C GLY A 62 -29.54 -8.05 -12.58
N VAL A 63 -29.89 -6.83 -12.14
CA VAL A 63 -31.29 -6.42 -11.99
C VAL A 63 -32.00 -6.39 -13.33
N GLN A 64 -31.39 -5.83 -14.37
CA GLN A 64 -32.00 -5.78 -15.69
C GLN A 64 -32.28 -7.18 -16.25
N ALA A 65 -31.39 -8.15 -16.01
CA ALA A 65 -31.60 -9.55 -16.36
C ALA A 65 -32.73 -10.17 -15.53
N ALA A 66 -32.75 -9.95 -14.22
CA ALA A 66 -33.81 -10.43 -13.32
C ALA A 66 -35.19 -9.84 -13.67
N LEU A 67 -35.27 -8.58 -14.10
CA LEU A 67 -36.54 -7.96 -14.50
C LEU A 67 -37.14 -8.57 -15.77
N ARG A 68 -36.37 -9.32 -16.55
CA ARG A 68 -36.85 -10.09 -17.71
C ARG A 68 -37.35 -11.49 -17.34
N ASP A 69 -37.17 -11.91 -16.09
CA ASP A 69 -37.59 -13.22 -15.61
C ASP A 69 -38.99 -13.15 -15.00
N ASP A 70 -39.96 -13.73 -15.72
CA ASP A 70 -41.37 -13.80 -15.32
C ASP A 70 -41.64 -14.67 -14.10
N SER A 71 -40.67 -15.49 -13.69
CA SER A 71 -40.79 -16.30 -12.47
C SER A 71 -40.65 -15.50 -11.16
N LEU A 72 -40.12 -14.27 -11.22
CA LEU A 72 -39.90 -13.45 -10.02
C LEU A 72 -41.17 -12.72 -9.59
N SER A 73 -41.54 -12.88 -8.31
CA SER A 73 -42.62 -12.13 -7.67
C SER A 73 -42.37 -10.62 -7.71
N THR A 74 -43.46 -9.83 -7.79
CA THR A 74 -43.40 -8.36 -7.84
C THR A 74 -42.60 -7.76 -6.68
N ALA A 75 -42.78 -8.29 -5.47
CA ALA A 75 -42.03 -7.86 -4.29
C ALA A 75 -40.51 -8.02 -4.48
N ARG A 76 -40.07 -9.15 -5.05
CA ARG A 76 -38.65 -9.42 -5.30
C ARG A 76 -38.07 -8.51 -6.36
N ARG A 77 -38.82 -8.19 -7.42
CA ARG A 77 -38.41 -7.23 -8.47
C ARG A 77 -38.20 -5.83 -7.88
N VAL A 78 -39.13 -5.36 -7.05
CA VAL A 78 -39.02 -4.06 -6.37
C VAL A 78 -37.79 -4.03 -5.46
N THR A 79 -37.62 -5.04 -4.61
CA THR A 79 -36.47 -5.11 -3.68
C THR A 79 -35.14 -5.10 -4.42
N LEU A 80 -34.98 -5.90 -5.49
CA LEU A 80 -33.75 -5.94 -6.28
C LEU A 80 -33.45 -4.60 -6.96
N THR A 81 -34.47 -3.97 -7.53
CA THR A 81 -34.34 -2.67 -8.21
C THR A 81 -33.92 -1.56 -7.25
N ALA A 82 -34.47 -1.56 -6.03
CA ALA A 82 -34.10 -0.59 -4.99
C ALA A 82 -32.71 -0.88 -4.39
N ALA A 83 -32.36 -2.14 -4.16
CA ALA A 83 -31.11 -2.52 -3.52
C ALA A 83 -29.89 -2.33 -4.43
N ALA A 84 -30.01 -2.57 -5.74
CA ALA A 84 -28.88 -2.50 -6.65
C ALA A 84 -28.14 -1.15 -6.71
N PRO A 85 -28.80 0.02 -6.83
CA PRO A 85 -28.09 1.31 -6.81
C PRO A 85 -27.44 1.58 -5.45
N VAL A 86 -28.02 1.09 -4.35
CA VAL A 86 -27.42 1.21 -3.01
C VAL A 86 -26.13 0.40 -2.92
N VAL A 87 -26.15 -0.85 -3.37
CA VAL A 87 -24.97 -1.71 -3.42
C VAL A 87 -23.91 -1.13 -4.37
N ALA A 88 -24.30 -0.71 -5.57
CA ALA A 88 -23.41 -0.08 -6.54
C ALA A 88 -22.75 1.19 -5.99
N GLY A 89 -23.54 2.09 -5.40
CA GLY A 89 -23.07 3.32 -4.77
C GLY A 89 -22.13 3.06 -3.61
N MET A 90 -22.45 2.08 -2.75
CA MET A 90 -21.59 1.68 -1.63
C MET A 90 -20.25 1.12 -2.11
N LEU A 91 -20.24 0.26 -3.13
CA LEU A 91 -19.01 -0.28 -3.71
C LEU A 91 -18.15 0.82 -4.33
N LEU A 92 -18.78 1.74 -5.08
CA LEU A 92 -18.08 2.87 -5.69
C LEU A 92 -17.50 3.81 -4.63
N TRP A 93 -18.29 4.15 -3.60
CA TRP A 93 -17.83 4.99 -2.49
C TRP A 93 -16.65 4.35 -1.74
N LEU A 94 -16.76 3.08 -1.39
CA LEU A 94 -15.71 2.34 -0.69
C LEU A 94 -14.43 2.29 -1.52
N ALA A 95 -14.54 2.10 -2.83
CA ALA A 95 -13.41 2.12 -3.72
C ALA A 95 -12.76 3.51 -3.82
N LEU A 96 -13.54 4.58 -3.97
CA LEU A 96 -13.01 5.94 -4.06
C LEU A 96 -12.31 6.36 -2.76
N VAL A 97 -13.00 6.24 -1.63
CA VAL A 97 -12.44 6.60 -0.31
C VAL A 97 -11.29 5.67 0.07
N GLY A 98 -11.42 4.38 -0.25
CA GLY A 98 -10.47 3.33 0.06
C GLY A 98 -9.16 3.42 -0.71
N SER A 99 -9.08 4.21 -1.77
CA SER A 99 -8.03 4.05 -2.79
C SER A 99 -6.77 4.89 -2.62
N HIS A 100 -6.77 5.83 -1.67
CA HIS A 100 -5.67 6.76 -1.49
C HIS A 100 -4.68 6.27 -0.44
N LEU A 101 -3.40 6.22 -0.81
CA LEU A 101 -2.30 6.08 0.14
C LEU A 101 -1.82 7.47 0.54
N THR A 102 -1.99 7.80 1.82
CA THR A 102 -1.43 9.01 2.43
C THR A 102 -0.27 8.61 3.32
N VAL A 103 0.89 9.22 3.11
CA VAL A 103 2.06 9.08 3.98
C VAL A 103 2.40 10.47 4.51
N GLU A 104 2.53 10.58 5.82
CA GLU A 104 2.79 11.83 6.52
C GLU A 104 3.87 11.57 7.58
N VAL A 105 4.98 12.29 7.49
CA VAL A 105 6.07 12.26 8.45
C VAL A 105 6.05 13.61 9.16
N VAL A 106 5.85 13.57 10.46
CA VAL A 106 5.86 14.73 11.37
C VAL A 106 6.87 14.44 12.46
N ALA A 107 7.44 15.47 13.08
CA ALA A 107 8.56 15.43 14.04
C ALA A 107 8.69 14.19 14.95
N GLU A 108 7.59 13.64 15.47
CA GLU A 108 7.60 12.51 16.42
C GLU A 108 6.99 11.20 15.86
N ARG A 109 6.43 11.23 14.64
CA ARG A 109 5.65 10.10 14.11
C ARG A 109 5.60 10.02 12.60
N VAL A 110 5.54 8.78 12.13
CA VAL A 110 5.26 8.44 10.74
C VAL A 110 3.85 7.85 10.67
N ARG A 111 2.95 8.54 9.99
CA ARG A 111 1.58 8.10 9.75
C ARG A 111 1.43 7.68 8.30
N PHE A 112 0.91 6.49 8.08
CA PHE A 112 0.53 6.03 6.74
C PHE A 112 -0.85 5.41 6.76
N ARG A 113 -1.64 5.72 5.74
CA ARG A 113 -3.04 5.33 5.67
C ARG A 113 -3.43 5.01 4.24
N PHE A 114 -4.06 3.87 4.06
CA PHE A 114 -4.71 3.42 2.84
C PHE A 114 -6.23 3.48 3.03
N GLY A 115 -6.85 4.56 2.55
CA GLY A 115 -8.28 4.81 2.76
C GLY A 115 -8.66 4.94 4.25
N PRO A 116 -9.59 4.15 4.79
CA PRO A 116 -9.93 4.18 6.22
C PRO A 116 -8.92 3.42 7.10
N PHE A 117 -8.06 2.59 6.51
CA PHE A 117 -7.11 1.75 7.26
C PHE A 117 -5.74 2.42 7.31
N GLY A 118 -5.13 2.54 8.49
CA GLY A 118 -3.81 3.12 8.61
C GLY A 118 -3.12 2.77 9.91
N ARG A 119 -1.85 3.14 9.99
CA ARG A 119 -1.05 3.02 11.21
C ARG A 119 -0.25 4.30 11.45
N THR A 120 0.13 4.46 12.70
CA THR A 120 1.04 5.49 13.17
C THR A 120 2.17 4.79 13.89
N LEU A 121 3.41 5.03 13.44
CA LEU A 121 4.63 4.59 14.08
C LEU A 121 5.24 5.79 14.82
N ARG A 122 5.67 5.61 16.07
CA ARG A 122 6.47 6.63 16.76
C ARG A 122 7.90 6.58 16.23
N SER A 123 8.61 7.69 16.26
CA SER A 123 10.04 7.77 15.93
C SER A 123 10.84 6.64 16.58
N ASN A 124 10.62 6.40 17.87
CA ASN A 124 11.38 5.44 18.68
C ASN A 124 11.08 3.97 18.33
N ASP A 125 9.98 3.71 17.63
CA ASP A 125 9.63 2.36 17.17
C ASP A 125 10.38 1.97 15.89
N ILE A 126 11.00 2.94 15.20
CA ILE A 126 11.61 2.77 13.88
C ILE A 126 13.10 2.43 14.07
N THR A 127 13.46 1.20 13.71
CA THR A 127 14.82 0.67 13.90
C THR A 127 15.63 0.62 12.61
N ALA A 128 14.97 0.59 11.45
CA ALA A 128 15.64 0.57 10.14
C ALA A 128 14.80 1.30 9.07
N VAL A 129 15.48 1.95 8.14
CA VAL A 129 14.85 2.70 7.03
C VAL A 129 15.65 2.53 5.75
N THR A 130 15.07 1.85 4.77
CA THR A 130 15.71 1.56 3.48
C THR A 130 14.80 1.94 2.33
N ALA A 131 15.26 2.79 1.42
CA ALA A 131 14.61 2.99 0.13
C ALA A 131 14.93 1.78 -0.76
N GLU A 132 13.90 1.09 -1.24
CA GLU A 132 14.08 -0.12 -2.05
C GLU A 132 13.01 -0.26 -3.14
N PRO A 133 13.34 -0.90 -4.27
CA PRO A 133 12.37 -1.18 -5.32
C PRO A 133 11.29 -2.14 -4.82
N TYR A 134 10.08 -1.99 -5.36
CA TYR A 134 8.95 -2.84 -5.02
C TYR A 134 9.16 -4.26 -5.51
N ASN A 135 9.11 -5.21 -4.58
CA ASN A 135 9.09 -6.63 -4.92
C ASN A 135 7.65 -7.15 -4.98
N ALA A 136 7.11 -7.24 -6.20
CA ALA A 136 5.76 -7.75 -6.45
C ALA A 136 5.56 -9.19 -5.98
N TRP A 137 6.62 -10.01 -5.98
CA TRP A 137 6.56 -11.40 -5.50
C TRP A 137 6.43 -11.49 -3.98
N ALA A 138 6.93 -10.50 -3.24
CA ALA A 138 6.89 -10.50 -1.77
C ALA A 138 5.55 -10.01 -1.21
N PHE A 139 4.91 -9.05 -1.89
CA PHE A 139 3.75 -8.34 -1.33
C PHE A 139 2.48 -8.45 -2.18
N GLY A 140 2.60 -8.56 -3.51
CA GLY A 140 1.48 -8.71 -4.44
C GLY A 140 0.52 -7.51 -4.49
N GLY A 141 0.04 -7.19 -5.69
CA GLY A 141 -1.16 -6.38 -5.91
C GLY A 141 -1.14 -4.96 -5.30
N TRP A 142 -2.35 -4.47 -4.98
CA TRP A 142 -2.67 -3.11 -4.55
C TRP A 142 -3.27 -3.08 -3.13
N GLY A 143 -2.92 -2.08 -2.32
CA GLY A 143 -3.59 -1.77 -1.06
C GLY A 143 -2.81 -2.18 0.18
N TRP A 144 -3.54 -2.42 1.28
CA TRP A 144 -2.97 -2.97 2.50
C TRP A 144 -2.86 -4.49 2.40
N ARG A 145 -1.65 -5.01 2.62
CA ARG A 145 -1.33 -6.44 2.49
C ARG A 145 -0.48 -6.92 3.65
N LEU A 146 -0.65 -8.19 3.99
CA LEU A 146 0.24 -8.93 4.88
C LEU A 146 1.11 -9.83 4.02
N GLY A 147 2.39 -9.48 3.91
CA GLY A 147 3.42 -10.30 3.28
C GLY A 147 3.95 -11.40 4.22
N TRP A 148 4.82 -12.24 3.68
CA TRP A 148 5.43 -13.32 4.43
C TRP A 148 6.31 -12.83 5.58
N GLY A 149 6.28 -13.55 6.70
CA GLY A 149 7.01 -13.18 7.93
C GLY A 149 6.41 -11.95 8.64
N GLY A 150 5.11 -11.71 8.51
CA GLY A 150 4.39 -10.65 9.22
C GLY A 150 4.66 -9.22 8.72
N ALA A 151 5.37 -9.08 7.60
CA ALA A 151 5.59 -7.79 6.96
C ALA A 151 4.25 -7.23 6.45
N GLN A 152 4.00 -5.95 6.64
CA GLN A 152 2.82 -5.28 6.10
C GLN A 152 3.25 -4.37 4.96
N ALA A 153 2.47 -4.33 3.89
CA ALA A 153 2.74 -3.48 2.75
C ALA A 153 1.55 -2.58 2.46
N PHE A 154 1.84 -1.32 2.15
CA PHE A 154 0.90 -0.30 1.75
C PHE A 154 1.29 0.10 0.33
N THR A 155 0.70 -0.57 -0.65
CA THR A 155 1.18 -0.53 -2.04
C THR A 155 0.22 0.18 -2.97
N VAL A 156 0.76 0.84 -3.98
CA VAL A 156 0.01 1.41 -5.11
C VAL A 156 0.45 0.74 -6.41
N PRO A 157 -0.47 0.29 -7.29
CA PRO A 157 -0.12 -0.41 -8.52
C PRO A 157 0.75 0.47 -9.40
N PHE A 158 1.68 -0.20 -10.10
CA PHE A 158 2.71 0.40 -10.98
C PHE A 158 3.71 1.31 -10.30
N LEU A 159 3.58 1.60 -9.01
CA LEU A 159 4.64 2.26 -8.28
C LEU A 159 5.66 1.20 -7.86
N ARG A 160 6.80 1.21 -8.55
CA ARG A 160 7.86 0.20 -8.39
C ARG A 160 8.89 0.57 -7.33
N SER A 161 8.55 1.52 -6.47
CA SER A 161 9.47 2.13 -5.52
C SER A 161 8.76 2.47 -4.21
N GLY A 162 9.52 2.44 -3.13
CA GLY A 162 9.01 2.69 -1.79
C GLY A 162 10.10 2.64 -0.73
N VAL A 163 9.66 2.67 0.51
CA VAL A 163 10.53 2.63 1.69
C VAL A 163 10.11 1.47 2.57
N MET A 164 11.08 0.63 2.92
CA MET A 164 10.94 -0.41 3.92
C MET A 164 11.33 0.15 5.29
N LEU A 165 10.40 0.04 6.24
CA LEU A 165 10.58 0.41 7.64
C LEU A 165 10.71 -0.86 8.48
N GLY A 166 11.78 -0.96 9.25
CA GLY A 166 11.94 -1.94 10.31
C GLY A 166 11.45 -1.38 11.64
N THR A 167 10.71 -2.18 12.40
CA THR A 167 10.29 -1.88 13.77
C THR A 167 10.44 -3.13 14.64
N ALA A 168 10.41 -2.97 15.96
CA ALA A 168 10.35 -4.11 16.89
C ALA A 168 9.11 -5.01 16.66
N ARG A 169 8.03 -4.45 16.09
CA ARG A 169 6.77 -5.17 15.84
C ARG A 169 6.70 -5.85 14.47
N GLY A 170 7.69 -5.62 13.60
CA GLY A 170 7.70 -6.15 12.25
C GLY A 170 8.14 -5.11 11.21
N ARG A 171 7.84 -5.41 9.95
CA ARG A 171 8.31 -4.63 8.79
C ARG A 171 7.15 -3.98 8.06
N PHE A 172 7.34 -2.75 7.59
CA PHE A 172 6.33 -2.00 6.85
C PHE A 172 6.90 -1.49 5.53
N TYR A 173 6.34 -1.93 4.40
CA TYR A 173 6.66 -1.38 3.09
C TYR A 173 5.67 -0.27 2.73
N LEU A 174 6.18 0.91 2.39
CA LEU A 174 5.39 2.07 1.99
C LEU A 174 5.73 2.47 0.55
N SER A 175 4.77 2.35 -0.37
CA SER A 175 4.91 2.87 -1.73
C SER A 175 5.12 4.39 -1.72
N SER A 176 6.10 4.88 -2.48
CA SER A 176 6.40 6.32 -2.62
C SER A 176 6.93 6.66 -4.01
N ARG A 177 6.54 7.83 -4.54
CA ARG A 177 7.05 8.40 -5.79
C ARG A 177 8.45 9.00 -5.62
N THR A 178 8.81 9.35 -4.39
CA THR A 178 10.12 9.91 -4.03
C THR A 178 10.65 9.16 -2.81
N PRO A 179 11.00 7.87 -2.96
CA PRO A 179 11.34 7.00 -1.84
C PRO A 179 12.59 7.50 -1.08
N GLU A 180 13.54 8.14 -1.76
CA GLU A 180 14.74 8.71 -1.13
C GLU A 180 14.36 9.84 -0.17
N ARG A 181 13.49 10.77 -0.59
CA ARG A 181 13.00 11.87 0.26
C ARG A 181 12.17 11.36 1.44
N LEU A 182 11.33 10.35 1.21
CA LEU A 182 10.57 9.73 2.30
C LEU A 182 11.52 9.05 3.30
N ALA A 183 12.52 8.30 2.81
CA ALA A 183 13.49 7.62 3.67
C ALA A 183 14.32 8.63 4.49
N GLU A 184 14.76 9.72 3.87
CA GLU A 184 15.47 10.81 4.55
C GLU A 184 14.63 11.44 5.67
N ALA A 185 13.38 11.82 5.38
CA ALA A 185 12.47 12.39 6.37
C ALA A 185 12.21 11.42 7.54
N VAL A 186 12.04 10.13 7.25
CA VAL A 186 11.83 9.12 8.31
C VAL A 186 13.08 8.91 9.15
N ARG A 187 14.28 8.88 8.55
CA ARG A 187 15.55 8.78 9.29
C ARG A 187 15.77 9.98 10.21
N TYR A 188 15.47 11.18 9.72
CA TYR A 188 15.56 12.41 10.51
C TYR A 188 14.68 12.33 11.76
N VAL A 189 13.40 11.95 11.58
CA VAL A 189 12.45 11.76 12.71
C VAL A 189 12.87 10.63 13.64
N ALA A 190 13.38 9.51 13.12
CA ALA A 190 13.88 8.41 13.93
C ALA A 190 15.07 8.83 14.81
N HIS A 191 15.98 9.66 14.28
CA HIS A 191 17.12 10.19 15.03
C HIS A 191 16.69 11.09 16.20
N LEU A 192 15.71 11.98 15.98
CA LEU A 192 15.16 12.85 17.04
C LEU A 192 14.56 12.06 18.20
N GLY A 193 14.00 10.87 17.94
CA GLY A 193 13.42 10.01 18.97
C GLY A 193 14.42 9.33 19.90
N THR A 194 15.70 9.34 19.55
CA THR A 194 16.78 8.68 20.33
C THR A 194 17.47 9.61 21.33
N GLN A 195 17.21 10.91 21.25
CA GLN A 195 17.71 11.92 22.20
C GLN A 195 16.78 12.04 23.40
#